data_AF-A0A3N9ULD6-F1
#
_entry.id   AF-A0A3N9ULD6-F1
#
_cell.length_a   1.000
_cell.length_b   1.000
_cell.length_c   1.000
_cell.angle_alpha   90.00
_cell.angle_beta   90.00
_cell.angle_gamma   90.00
#
_symmetry.space_group_name_H-M   'P 1'
#
loop_
_entity.id
_entity.type
_entity.pdbx_description
1 polymer ?
#
loop_
_entity_poly.entity_id
_entity_poly.type
_entity_poly.pdbx_seq_one_letter_code
_entity_poly.pdbx_strand_id
1 'polypeptide(L)'
;MTGAQKKARVNELLQESDEESLLADGFEAAIIGVGRQFTKAPVIVYDYAKCIEILVKKGMTHDEAVEYFEFNTQGAWMGEQTPVFVNVVH
;
A
#
# COMPACT_ATOMS: atom_id res chain seq x y z
N MET A 1 -4.13 -7.83 13.03
CA MET A 1 -3.26 -8.65 12.15
C MET A 1 -1.92 -7.95 11.99
N THR A 2 -0.82 -8.70 12.03
CA THR A 2 0.53 -8.21 11.71
C THR A 2 0.66 -7.91 10.22
N GLY A 3 1.70 -7.17 9.81
CA GLY A 3 1.99 -6.93 8.39
C GLY A 3 2.18 -8.24 7.60
N ALA A 4 2.86 -9.23 8.18
CA ALA A 4 3.03 -10.56 7.58
C ALA A 4 1.69 -11.28 7.37
N GLN A 5 0.78 -11.22 8.36
CA GLN A 5 -0.56 -11.81 8.23
C GLN A 5 -1.39 -11.11 7.15
N LYS A 6 -1.26 -9.77 7.03
CA LYS A 6 -1.94 -9.01 5.97
C LYS A 6 -1.41 -9.38 4.58
N LYS A 7 -0.08 -9.49 4.43
CA LYS A 7 0.57 -9.93 3.18
C LYS A 7 0.10 -11.31 2.75
N ALA A 8 0.07 -12.28 3.67
CA ALA A 8 -0.44 -13.62 3.38
C ALA A 8 -1.90 -13.59 2.89
N ARG A 9 -2.76 -12.81 3.57
CA ARG A 9 -4.16 -12.65 3.18
C ARG A 9 -4.33 -11.98 1.82
N VAL A 10 -3.52 -10.97 1.51
CA VAL A 10 -3.53 -10.32 0.19
C VAL A 10 -3.12 -11.30 -0.90
N ASN A 11 -2.07 -12.09 -0.68
CA ASN A 11 -1.65 -13.11 -1.63
C ASN A 11 -2.77 -14.11 -1.91
N GLU A 12 -3.48 -14.60 -0.88
CA GLU A 12 -4.66 -15.45 -1.06
C GLU A 12 -5.75 -14.77 -1.92
N LEU A 13 -6.01 -13.48 -1.71
CA LEU A 13 -7.01 -12.72 -2.48
C LEU A 13 -6.59 -12.47 -3.94
N LEU A 14 -5.31 -12.63 -4.26
CA LEU A 14 -4.72 -12.42 -5.57
C LEU A 14 -4.41 -13.73 -6.31
N GLN A 15 -4.58 -14.90 -5.68
CA GLN A 15 -4.31 -16.22 -6.28
C GLN A 15 -5.10 -16.52 -7.57
N GLU A 16 -6.04 -15.67 -7.95
CA GLU A 16 -6.81 -15.76 -9.20
C GLU A 16 -6.18 -15.00 -10.38
N SER A 17 -5.15 -14.20 -10.15
CA SER A 17 -4.45 -13.46 -11.21
C SER A 17 -3.02 -13.97 -11.37
N ASP A 18 -2.61 -14.32 -12.59
CA ASP A 18 -1.22 -14.63 -12.95
C ASP A 18 -0.30 -13.38 -12.90
N GLU A 19 -0.85 -12.21 -12.58
CA GLU A 19 -0.14 -10.95 -12.48
C GLU A 19 0.37 -10.69 -11.05
N GLU A 20 1.68 -10.46 -10.92
CA GLU A 20 2.33 -10.13 -9.64
C GLU A 20 1.98 -8.72 -9.16
N SER A 21 1.05 -8.61 -8.21
CA SER A 21 0.71 -7.32 -7.59
C SER A 21 1.94 -6.64 -7.00
N LEU A 22 2.06 -5.33 -7.20
CA LEU A 22 3.13 -4.55 -6.60
C LEU A 22 2.82 -4.23 -5.13
N LEU A 23 3.82 -4.44 -4.28
CA LEU A 23 3.77 -4.10 -2.86
C LEU A 23 4.52 -2.78 -2.62
N ALA A 24 3.98 -1.94 -1.74
CA ALA A 24 4.76 -0.88 -1.11
C ALA A 24 5.54 -1.50 0.07
N ASP A 25 6.80 -1.86 -0.17
CA ASP A 25 7.63 -2.55 0.82
C ASP A 25 7.80 -1.75 2.12
N GLY A 26 7.65 -2.42 3.25
CA GLY A 26 7.76 -1.81 4.57
C GLY A 26 6.52 -1.01 5.00
N PHE A 27 5.42 -1.08 4.25
CA PHE A 27 4.11 -0.50 4.57
C PHE A 27 3.03 -1.57 4.82
N GLU A 28 3.39 -2.83 5.02
CA GLU A 28 2.44 -3.96 5.10
C GLU A 28 1.44 -3.79 6.25
N ALA A 29 1.83 -3.10 7.32
CA ALA A 29 0.94 -2.78 8.43
C ALA A 29 -0.19 -1.82 8.03
N ALA A 30 0.00 -1.01 6.98
CA ALA A 30 -0.98 -0.07 6.44
C ALA A 30 -1.92 -0.69 5.38
N ILE A 31 -1.71 -1.94 4.96
CA ILE A 31 -2.62 -2.63 4.03
C ILE A 31 -4.03 -2.69 4.63
N ILE A 32 -5.03 -2.28 3.85
CA ILE A 32 -6.45 -2.40 4.20
C ILE A 32 -7.20 -3.41 3.32
N GLY A 33 -6.71 -3.74 2.13
CA GLY A 33 -7.31 -4.78 1.28
C GLY A 33 -6.78 -4.82 -0.15
N VAL A 34 -7.57 -5.42 -1.04
CA VAL A 34 -7.32 -5.48 -2.48
C VAL A 34 -8.49 -4.81 -3.20
N GLY A 35 -8.20 -3.84 -4.06
CA GLY A 35 -9.16 -3.16 -4.92
C GLY A 35 -9.28 -3.89 -6.25
N ARG A 36 -10.51 -4.00 -6.77
CA ARG A 36 -10.80 -4.65 -8.06
C ARG A 36 -11.66 -3.73 -8.93
N GLN A 37 -11.36 -3.71 -10.22
CA GLN A 37 -12.17 -3.04 -11.23
C GLN A 37 -12.39 -4.01 -12.39
N PHE A 38 -13.53 -3.91 -13.08
CA PHE A 38 -13.91 -4.88 -14.12
C PHE A 38 -12.86 -5.06 -15.23
N THR A 39 -12.13 -4.00 -15.59
CA THR A 39 -11.18 -4.00 -16.72
C THR A 39 -9.72 -3.88 -16.30
N LYS A 40 -9.40 -3.85 -15.00
CA LYS A 40 -8.04 -3.63 -14.51
C LYS A 40 -7.61 -4.76 -13.58
N ALA A 41 -6.31 -5.03 -13.58
CA ALA A 41 -5.71 -5.92 -12.60
C ALA A 41 -6.04 -5.47 -11.16
N PRO A 42 -6.24 -6.39 -10.22
CA PRO A 42 -6.39 -6.05 -8.82
C PRO A 42 -5.16 -5.32 -8.29
N VAL A 43 -5.38 -4.35 -7.39
CA VAL A 43 -4.29 -3.57 -6.76
C VAL A 43 -4.40 -3.63 -5.25
N ILE A 44 -3.26 -3.58 -4.57
CA ILE A 44 -3.23 -3.53 -3.11
C ILE A 44 -3.62 -2.12 -2.66
N VAL A 45 -4.49 -2.04 -1.65
CA VAL A 45 -4.98 -0.78 -1.09
C VAL A 45 -4.43 -0.59 0.30
N TYR A 46 -3.90 0.60 0.55
CA TYR A 46 -3.27 1.01 1.80
C TYR A 46 -3.99 2.22 2.40
N ASP A 47 -3.95 2.31 3.73
CA ASP A 47 -4.33 3.50 4.48
C ASP A 47 -3.18 4.51 4.46
N TYR A 48 -3.40 5.68 3.85
CA TYR A 48 -2.40 6.73 3.69
C TYR A 48 -1.86 7.22 5.03
N ALA A 49 -2.72 7.51 5.99
CA ALA A 49 -2.31 8.05 7.29
C ALA A 49 -1.42 7.04 8.03
N LYS A 50 -1.76 5.74 7.96
CA LYS A 50 -0.91 4.69 8.52
C LYS A 50 0.44 4.57 7.83
N CYS A 51 0.53 4.84 6.52
CA CYS A 51 1.81 4.88 5.84
C CYS A 51 2.71 5.99 6.41
N ILE A 52 2.17 7.20 6.60
CA ILE A 52 2.91 8.31 7.20
C ILE A 52 3.33 7.97 8.63
N GLU A 53 2.45 7.39 9.45
CA GLU A 53 2.81 6.95 10.81
C GLU A 53 3.98 5.96 10.84
N ILE A 54 4.06 5.04 9.87
CA ILE A 54 5.15 4.06 9.79
C ILE A 54 6.49 4.77 9.56
N LEU A 55 6.52 5.78 8.69
CA LEU A 55 7.72 6.57 8.41
C LEU A 55 8.12 7.44 9.61
N VAL A 56 7.14 8.04 10.29
CA VAL A 56 7.39 8.80 11.53
C VAL A 56 7.97 7.87 12.62
N LYS A 57 7.44 6.65 12.77
CA LYS A 57 8.00 5.65 13.70
C LYS A 57 9.42 5.20 13.32
N LYS A 58 9.83 5.37 12.07
CA LYS A 58 11.21 5.14 11.60
C LYS A 58 12.14 6.34 11.84
N GLY A 59 11.66 7.43 12.45
CA GLY A 59 12.47 8.56 12.90
C GLY A 59 12.34 9.82 12.05
N MET A 60 11.47 9.83 11.03
CA MET A 60 11.17 11.04 10.26
C MET A 60 10.24 11.97 11.05
N THR A 61 10.36 13.27 10.84
CA THR A 61 9.29 14.20 11.21
C THR A 61 8.04 13.94 10.34
N HIS A 62 6.89 14.47 10.75
CA HIS A 62 5.66 14.30 9.97
C HIS A 62 5.80 14.84 8.54
N ASP A 63 6.37 16.03 8.38
CA ASP A 63 6.51 16.68 7.07
C ASP A 63 7.51 15.93 6.17
N GLU A 64 8.65 15.51 6.72
CA GLU A 64 9.60 14.65 6.01
C GLU A 64 8.97 13.32 5.59
N ALA A 65 8.13 12.73 6.44
CA ALA A 65 7.43 11.49 6.13
C ALA A 65 6.44 11.67 4.98
N VAL A 66 5.70 12.80 4.95
CA VAL A 66 4.79 13.14 3.85
C VAL A 66 5.57 13.34 2.54
N GLU A 67 6.60 14.20 2.54
CA GLU A 67 7.41 14.46 1.34
C GLU A 67 8.09 13.18 0.82
N TYR A 68 8.66 12.38 1.73
CA TYR A 68 9.27 11.11 1.37
C TYR A 68 8.25 10.16 0.75
N PHE A 69 7.08 10.03 1.36
CA PHE A 69 6.04 9.14 0.89
C PHE A 69 5.51 9.56 -0.49
N GLU A 70 5.17 10.83 -0.67
CA GLU A 70 4.64 11.37 -1.92
C GLU A 70 5.63 11.19 -3.07
N PHE A 71 6.93 11.43 -2.84
CA PHE A 71 7.94 11.31 -3.89
C PHE A 71 8.38 9.86 -4.13
N ASN A 72 8.75 9.12 -3.07
CA ASN A 72 9.45 7.84 -3.19
C ASN A 72 8.53 6.62 -3.14
N THR A 73 7.29 6.77 -2.65
CA THR A 73 6.36 5.65 -2.50
C THR A 73 5.18 5.80 -3.44
N GLN A 74 4.39 6.86 -3.29
CA GLN A 74 3.22 7.11 -4.14
C GLN A 74 3.62 7.55 -5.54
N GLY A 75 4.55 8.50 -5.64
CA GLY A 75 5.03 9.06 -6.90
C GLY A 75 5.97 8.15 -7.70
N ALA A 76 6.46 7.06 -7.11
CA ALA A 76 7.36 6.13 -7.77
C ALA A 76 6.74 5.44 -8.99
N TRP A 77 5.40 5.29 -9.01
CA TRP A 77 4.58 4.77 -10.11
C TRP A 77 5.26 3.74 -11.02
N MET A 78 4.99 2.47 -10.77
CA MET A 78 5.65 1.33 -11.41
C MET A 78 4.73 0.59 -12.40
N GLY A 79 3.67 1.27 -12.88
CA GLY A 79 2.68 0.70 -13.81
C GLY A 79 1.29 0.56 -13.19
N GLU A 80 0.36 -0.08 -13.92
CA GLU A 80 -1.06 -0.14 -13.54
C GLU A 80 -1.34 -0.91 -12.24
N GLN A 81 -0.41 -1.77 -11.83
CA GLN A 81 -0.51 -2.52 -10.57
C GLN A 81 0.04 -1.75 -9.36
N THR A 82 0.48 -0.50 -9.56
CA THR A 82 0.92 0.39 -8.48
C THR A 82 -0.19 0.49 -7.43
N PRO A 83 0.13 0.34 -6.13
CA PRO A 83 -0.87 0.42 -5.06
C PRO A 83 -1.69 1.69 -5.05
N VAL A 84 -2.89 1.58 -4.47
CA VAL A 84 -3.75 2.73 -4.17
C VAL A 84 -3.62 3.08 -2.69
N PHE A 85 -3.50 4.37 -2.40
CA PHE A 85 -3.41 4.91 -1.04
C PHE A 85 -4.65 5.75 -0.74
N VAL A 86 -5.35 5.42 0.35
CA VAL A 86 -6.66 5.99 0.69
C VAL A 86 -6.54 6.82 1.96
N ASN A 87 -7.03 8.06 1.91
CA ASN A 87 -7.39 8.81 3.10
C ASN A 87 -8.77 8.34 3.57
N VAL A 88 -8.80 7.61 4.69
CA VAL A 88 -10.04 7.05 5.24
C VAL A 88 -10.88 8.17 5.84
N VAL A 89 -12.14 8.26 5.44
CA VAL A 89 -13.13 9.16 6.06
C VAL A 89 -13.88 8.37 7.14
N HIS A 90 -14.01 8.97 8.32
CA HIS A 90 -14.74 8.40 9.46
C HIS A 90 -16.20 8.86 9.48
#